data_AF-A0A5P8P3P2-F1
#
_entry.id   AF-A0A5P8P3P2-F1
#
_cell.length_a   1.000
_cell.length_b   1.000
_cell.length_c   1.000
_cell.angle_alpha   90.00
_cell.angle_beta   90.00
_cell.angle_gamma   90.00
#
_symmetry.space_group_name_H-M   'P 1'
#
loop_
_entity.id
_entity.type
_entity.pdbx_description
1 polymer ?
#
loop_
_entity_poly.entity_id
_entity_poly.type
_entity_poly.pdbx_seq_one_letter_code
_entity_poly.pdbx_strand_id
1 'polypeptide(L)'
;MAINSVGENLATNGAYNDGSTNGVEDKTALGKDDFMTLLLVELQHQDPTEPMDSEKILTQTSQLAALESAENTNKALEELAASLSNSQQFATVSAIGKTADLGSNAIAHDEGDTTSFEVYFPESIASGEVEILDSEGNIVATVPIELPKDENGDIAESIDSGVYQFDWDGTLTSGDSAGSGVYYVTASYTDAAGNSQTTRMGAYPIESIRFEDGDTLVKVGSNYVSLSEVQEVY
;
A
#
# COMPACT_ATOMS: atom_id res chain seq x y z
N MET A 1 -40.32 37.95 10.07
CA MET A 1 -39.59 39.21 9.87
C MET A 1 -38.29 38.86 9.17
N ALA A 2 -38.05 39.46 8.01
CA ALA A 2 -36.76 39.51 7.31
C ALA A 2 -35.70 40.16 8.24
N ILE A 3 -34.38 40.08 8.01
CA ILE A 3 -33.65 40.77 6.93
C ILE A 3 -32.30 40.07 6.64
N ASN A 4 -32.01 39.92 5.34
CA ASN A 4 -30.70 39.66 4.74
C ASN A 4 -29.60 40.63 5.20
N SER A 5 -28.34 40.17 5.17
CA SER A 5 -27.19 41.02 4.85
C SER A 5 -26.41 40.38 3.71
N VAL A 6 -26.35 41.12 2.61
CA VAL A 6 -25.71 40.80 1.34
C VAL A 6 -24.38 41.53 1.26
N GLY A 7 -23.39 40.87 0.65
CA GLY A 7 -22.16 41.42 0.10
C GLY A 7 -21.33 40.21 -0.38
N GLU A 8 -21.35 39.75 -1.62
CA GLU A 8 -21.11 40.45 -2.90
C GLU A 8 -19.98 41.49 -2.78
N ASN A 9 -18.89 41.46 -3.54
CA ASN A 9 -18.58 40.79 -4.81
C ASN A 9 -17.06 40.95 -5.06
N LEU A 10 -16.59 40.47 -6.22
CA LEU A 10 -15.27 40.64 -6.86
C LEU A 10 -14.29 39.48 -6.62
N ALA A 11 -13.73 38.81 -7.63
CA ALA A 11 -13.95 38.85 -9.07
C ALA A 11 -13.03 37.77 -9.72
N THR A 12 -13.60 36.94 -10.59
CA THR A 12 -13.07 36.51 -11.90
C THR A 12 -11.57 36.14 -12.06
N ASN A 13 -11.31 34.84 -12.28
CA ASN A 13 -10.53 34.27 -13.41
C ASN A 13 -10.40 32.76 -13.19
N GLY A 14 -10.69 31.84 -14.11
CA GLY A 14 -11.12 31.95 -15.48
C GLY A 14 -11.77 30.64 -15.91
N ALA A 15 -12.68 30.75 -16.87
CA ALA A 15 -13.12 29.65 -17.71
C ALA A 15 -11.93 29.03 -18.47
N TYR A 16 -12.17 27.86 -19.08
CA TYR A 16 -11.32 27.12 -20.05
C TYR A 16 -10.47 26.01 -19.37
N ASN A 17 -10.69 24.71 -19.56
CA ASN A 17 -11.09 23.98 -20.76
C ASN A 17 -12.04 22.80 -20.44
N ASP A 18 -13.20 22.82 -21.10
CA ASP A 18 -13.87 21.61 -21.55
C ASP A 18 -12.98 20.99 -22.63
N GLY A 19 -12.07 20.13 -22.20
CA GLY A 19 -11.28 19.28 -23.07
C GLY A 19 -12.16 18.18 -23.61
N SER A 20 -13.07 18.54 -24.51
CA SER A 20 -13.47 17.64 -25.59
C SER A 20 -12.18 17.10 -26.19
N THR A 21 -11.81 15.89 -25.81
CA THR A 21 -10.85 15.07 -26.54
C THR A 21 -11.52 14.69 -27.85
N ASN A 22 -11.73 15.68 -28.72
CA ASN A 22 -11.56 15.46 -30.13
C ASN A 22 -10.16 14.87 -30.21
N GLY A 23 -10.10 13.55 -30.45
CA GLY A 23 -8.86 12.88 -30.74
C GLY A 23 -8.11 13.78 -31.71
N VAL A 24 -6.94 14.25 -31.29
CA VAL A 24 -5.95 14.64 -32.27
C VAL A 24 -5.61 13.32 -32.95
N GLU A 25 -6.43 12.97 -33.94
CA GLU A 25 -6.05 12.08 -35.02
C GLU A 25 -4.70 12.62 -35.46
N ASP A 26 -3.66 11.84 -35.19
CA ASP A 26 -2.30 12.18 -35.48
C ASP A 26 -2.17 12.32 -37.01
N LYS A 27 -2.36 13.54 -37.52
CA LYS A 27 -2.35 13.84 -38.98
C LYS A 27 -0.99 13.61 -39.64
N THR A 28 0.00 13.12 -38.89
CA THR A 28 1.28 12.63 -39.39
C THR A 28 1.22 11.19 -39.88
N ALA A 29 0.19 10.42 -39.53
CA ALA A 29 -0.11 9.14 -40.14
C ALA A 29 -1.16 9.34 -41.25
N LEU A 30 -0.84 8.95 -42.47
CA LEU A 30 -1.83 8.87 -43.55
C LEU A 30 -2.85 7.80 -43.15
N GLY A 31 -4.00 8.22 -42.65
CA GLY A 31 -5.05 7.32 -42.21
C GLY A 31 -5.53 6.45 -43.38
N LYS A 32 -6.01 5.25 -43.04
CA LYS A 32 -6.60 4.29 -44.01
C LYS A 32 -7.59 4.96 -44.98
N ASP A 33 -8.33 5.97 -44.51
CA ASP A 33 -9.36 6.68 -45.28
C ASP A 33 -8.78 7.72 -46.25
N ASP A 34 -7.72 8.43 -45.88
CA ASP A 34 -6.99 9.34 -46.77
C ASP A 34 -6.25 8.56 -47.87
N PHE A 35 -5.77 7.36 -47.53
CA PHE A 35 -5.17 6.43 -48.48
C PHE A 35 -6.19 5.88 -49.49
N MET A 36 -7.37 5.44 -49.02
CA MET A 36 -8.44 4.98 -49.91
C MET A 36 -8.93 6.09 -50.84
N THR A 37 -8.91 7.35 -50.38
CA THR A 37 -9.25 8.52 -51.19
C THR A 37 -8.19 8.77 -52.28
N LEU A 38 -6.90 8.69 -51.94
CA LEU A 38 -5.80 8.80 -52.91
C LEU A 38 -5.84 7.67 -53.97
N LEU A 39 -6.10 6.43 -53.55
CA LEU A 39 -6.21 5.27 -54.44
C LEU A 39 -7.37 5.39 -55.42
N LEU A 40 -8.51 5.94 -54.98
CA LEU A 40 -9.69 6.16 -55.82
C LEU A 40 -9.47 7.29 -56.84
N VAL A 41 -8.75 8.34 -56.44
CA VAL A 41 -8.39 9.48 -57.30
C VAL A 41 -7.37 9.05 -58.37
N GLU A 42 -6.38 8.24 -58.02
CA GLU A 42 -5.41 7.67 -58.97
C GLU A 42 -6.09 6.72 -59.96
N LEU A 43 -6.97 5.82 -59.51
CA LEU A 43 -7.76 4.94 -60.41
C LEU A 43 -8.64 5.72 -61.40
N GLN A 44 -9.13 6.91 -61.03
CA GLN A 44 -9.91 7.77 -61.93
C GLN A 44 -9.07 8.46 -63.01
N HIS A 45 -7.76 8.64 -62.79
CA HIS A 45 -6.88 9.46 -63.65
C HIS A 45 -5.71 8.68 -64.27
N GLN A 46 -5.68 7.35 -64.16
CA GLN A 46 -4.62 6.52 -64.75
C GLN A 46 -4.75 6.42 -66.29
N ASP A 47 -3.60 6.46 -66.96
CA ASP A 47 -3.45 6.13 -68.38
C ASP A 47 -3.41 4.59 -68.54
N PRO A 48 -4.28 3.99 -69.38
CA PRO A 48 -4.37 2.53 -69.52
C PRO A 48 -3.12 1.85 -70.12
N THR A 49 -2.11 2.61 -70.57
CA THR A 49 -0.92 2.07 -71.25
C THR A 49 0.33 1.98 -70.38
N GLU A 50 0.38 2.67 -69.23
CA GLU A 50 1.47 2.60 -68.24
C GLU A 50 0.91 2.65 -66.81
N PRO A 51 0.36 1.54 -66.30
CA PRO A 51 -0.14 1.52 -64.93
C PRO A 51 1.04 1.75 -63.97
N MET A 52 1.01 2.83 -63.18
CA MET A 52 1.92 2.92 -62.04
C MET A 52 1.67 1.75 -61.08
N ASP A 53 2.75 1.26 -60.46
CA ASP A 53 2.84 0.09 -59.58
C ASP A 53 2.02 0.28 -58.27
N SER A 54 0.71 0.31 -58.46
CA SER A 54 -0.33 0.48 -57.44
C SER A 54 -0.26 -0.64 -56.41
N GLU A 55 0.25 -1.80 -56.83
CA GLU A 55 0.48 -3.00 -56.03
C GLU A 55 1.58 -2.77 -54.98
N LYS A 56 2.66 -2.06 -55.32
CA LYS A 56 3.73 -1.72 -54.38
C LYS A 56 3.28 -0.76 -53.27
N ILE A 57 2.42 0.20 -53.61
CA ILE A 57 1.83 1.16 -52.66
C ILE A 57 0.80 0.46 -51.75
N LEU A 58 -0.05 -0.41 -52.30
CA LEU A 58 -0.95 -1.28 -51.52
C LEU A 58 -0.19 -2.20 -50.57
N THR A 59 0.94 -2.75 -51.02
CA THR A 59 1.80 -3.61 -50.20
C THR A 59 2.43 -2.83 -49.05
N GLN A 60 2.99 -1.64 -49.29
CA GLN A 60 3.55 -0.80 -48.23
C GLN A 60 2.48 -0.34 -47.23
N THR A 61 1.29 0.01 -47.70
CA THR A 61 0.20 0.44 -46.81
C THR A 61 -0.33 -0.71 -45.97
N SER A 62 -0.41 -1.92 -46.55
CA SER A 62 -0.78 -3.12 -45.79
C SER A 62 0.27 -3.47 -44.73
N GLN A 63 1.56 -3.25 -45.03
CA GLN A 63 2.66 -3.41 -44.06
C GLN A 63 2.58 -2.36 -42.94
N LEU A 64 2.27 -1.11 -43.26
CA LEU A 64 2.07 -0.05 -42.26
C LEU A 64 0.85 -0.30 -41.38
N ALA A 65 -0.29 -0.69 -41.96
CA ALA A 65 -1.49 -1.05 -41.19
C ALA A 65 -1.26 -2.28 -40.29
N ALA A 66 -0.43 -3.24 -40.73
CA ALA A 66 -0.03 -4.37 -39.90
C ALA A 66 0.87 -3.93 -38.73
N LEU A 67 1.80 -2.98 -38.97
CA LEU A 67 2.65 -2.40 -37.92
C LEU A 67 1.81 -1.60 -36.91
N GLU A 68 0.91 -0.75 -37.38
CA GLU A 68 0.01 0.04 -36.54
C GLU A 68 -0.93 -0.85 -35.72
N SER A 69 -1.45 -1.93 -36.32
CA SER A 69 -2.23 -2.94 -35.60
C SER A 69 -1.40 -3.62 -34.51
N ALA A 70 -0.13 -3.92 -34.78
CA ALA A 70 0.78 -4.48 -33.79
C ALA A 70 1.10 -3.49 -32.66
N GLU A 71 1.32 -2.21 -32.98
CA GLU A 71 1.53 -1.14 -32.00
C GLU A 71 0.28 -0.94 -31.13
N ASN A 72 -0.91 -0.89 -31.72
CA ASN A 72 -2.18 -0.81 -31.00
C ASN A 72 -2.41 -2.01 -30.10
N THR A 73 -2.02 -3.21 -30.55
CA THR A 73 -2.09 -4.43 -29.73
C THR A 73 -1.14 -4.35 -28.53
N ASN A 74 0.10 -3.91 -28.74
CA ASN A 74 1.07 -3.73 -27.66
C ASN A 74 0.56 -2.71 -26.63
N LYS A 75 0.01 -1.58 -27.08
CA LYS A 75 -0.59 -0.58 -26.19
C LYS A 75 -1.77 -1.15 -25.39
N ALA A 76 -2.66 -1.91 -26.03
CA ALA A 76 -3.77 -2.56 -25.34
C ALA A 76 -3.28 -3.59 -24.29
N LEU A 77 -2.17 -4.29 -24.57
CA LEU A 77 -1.55 -5.21 -23.61
C LEU A 77 -0.92 -4.48 -22.43
N GLU A 78 -0.28 -3.33 -22.66
CA GLU A 78 0.25 -2.47 -21.59
C GLU A 78 -0.88 -1.93 -20.70
N GLU A 79 -1.97 -1.44 -21.29
CA GLU A 79 -3.16 -0.98 -20.56
C GLU A 79 -3.81 -2.12 -19.75
N LEU A 80 -3.88 -3.32 -20.32
CA LEU A 80 -4.38 -4.52 -19.62
C LEU A 80 -3.48 -4.90 -18.44
N ALA A 81 -2.15 -4.89 -18.62
CA ALA A 81 -1.20 -5.16 -17.55
C ALA A 81 -1.34 -4.16 -16.40
N ALA A 82 -1.50 -2.87 -16.72
CA ALA A 82 -1.76 -1.83 -15.73
C ALA A 82 -3.08 -2.06 -14.98
N SER A 83 -4.16 -2.42 -15.68
CA SER A 83 -5.47 -2.73 -15.09
C SER A 83 -5.42 -3.96 -14.16
N LEU A 84 -4.69 -5.00 -14.55
CA LEU A 84 -4.47 -6.19 -13.72
C LEU A 84 -3.69 -5.85 -12.44
N SER A 85 -2.65 -5.02 -12.55
CA SER A 85 -1.87 -4.54 -11.40
C SER A 85 -2.76 -3.76 -10.41
N ASN A 86 -3.61 -2.86 -10.91
CA ASN A 86 -4.57 -2.13 -10.06
C ASN A 86 -5.59 -3.07 -9.39
N SER A 87 -6.03 -4.12 -10.09
CA SER A 87 -6.97 -5.10 -9.53
C SER A 87 -6.36 -5.88 -8.36
N GLN A 88 -5.08 -6.25 -8.45
CA GLN A 88 -4.35 -6.91 -7.37
C GLN A 88 -4.23 -6.00 -6.12
N GLN A 89 -4.03 -4.70 -6.33
CA GLN A 89 -3.99 -3.70 -5.26
C GLN A 89 -5.33 -3.60 -4.51
N PHE A 90 -6.47 -3.65 -5.22
CA PHE A 90 -7.79 -3.64 -4.58
C PHE A 90 -8.08 -4.89 -3.74
N ALA A 91 -7.55 -6.06 -4.12
CA ALA A 91 -7.66 -7.26 -3.29
C ALA A 91 -7.00 -7.05 -1.92
N THR A 92 -5.88 -6.32 -1.87
CA THR A 92 -5.19 -6.00 -0.62
C THR A 92 -6.04 -5.10 0.28
N VAL A 93 -6.89 -4.21 -0.27
CA VAL A 93 -7.80 -3.35 0.53
C VAL A 93 -8.72 -4.17 1.45
N SER A 94 -9.09 -5.38 1.04
CA SER A 94 -9.89 -6.29 1.88
C SER A 94 -9.16 -6.80 3.13
N ALA A 95 -7.84 -6.64 3.20
CA ALA A 95 -7.02 -6.96 4.36
C ALA A 95 -7.11 -5.91 5.48
N ILE A 96 -7.65 -4.71 5.23
CA ILE A 96 -7.82 -3.70 6.29
C ILE A 96 -8.75 -4.26 7.38
N GLY A 97 -8.34 -4.15 8.63
CA GLY A 97 -9.00 -4.73 9.80
C GLY A 97 -8.68 -6.21 10.04
N LYS A 98 -7.92 -6.86 9.15
CA LYS A 98 -7.29 -8.18 9.40
C LYS A 98 -5.97 -8.02 10.13
N THR A 99 -5.46 -9.09 10.72
CA THR A 99 -4.14 -9.11 11.37
C THR A 99 -3.09 -9.54 10.36
N ALA A 100 -2.06 -8.73 10.17
CA ALA A 100 -0.85 -9.08 9.43
C ALA A 100 0.19 -9.64 10.39
N ASP A 101 0.78 -10.78 10.03
CA ASP A 101 1.92 -11.38 10.72
C ASP A 101 3.19 -11.17 9.89
N LEU A 102 4.18 -10.49 10.47
CA LEU A 102 5.48 -10.21 9.86
C LEU A 102 6.46 -11.40 9.95
N GLY A 103 6.06 -12.48 10.62
CA GLY A 103 6.85 -13.71 10.75
C GLY A 103 8.06 -13.61 11.69
N SER A 104 8.23 -12.48 12.38
CA SER A 104 9.31 -12.25 13.34
C SER A 104 8.81 -11.51 14.57
N ASN A 105 9.20 -11.99 15.75
CA ASN A 105 9.04 -11.29 17.02
C ASN A 105 10.40 -10.81 17.58
N ALA A 106 11.40 -10.64 16.71
CA ALA A 106 12.76 -10.30 17.09
C ALA A 106 13.00 -8.78 17.16
N ILE A 107 13.66 -8.33 18.23
CA ILE A 107 14.19 -6.98 18.40
C ILE A 107 15.71 -7.01 18.36
N ALA A 108 16.34 -5.94 17.86
CA ALA A 108 17.77 -5.71 18.02
C ALA A 108 18.00 -4.78 19.21
N HIS A 109 18.98 -5.12 20.04
CA HIS A 109 19.38 -4.34 21.22
C HIS A 109 20.88 -4.06 21.16
N ASP A 110 21.25 -2.82 21.46
CA ASP A 110 22.63 -2.40 21.64
C ASP A 110 22.89 -2.17 23.13
N GLU A 111 24.03 -2.64 23.63
CA GLU A 111 24.33 -2.63 25.07
C GLU A 111 24.37 -1.19 25.61
N GLY A 112 23.56 -0.93 26.62
CA GLY A 112 23.45 0.39 27.26
C GLY A 112 22.44 1.34 26.61
N ASP A 113 21.81 0.95 25.51
CA ASP A 113 20.72 1.69 24.88
C ASP A 113 19.35 1.18 25.34
N THR A 114 18.30 1.98 25.12
CA THR A 114 16.91 1.55 25.33
C THR A 114 16.31 1.11 24.00
N THR A 115 15.71 -0.08 23.96
CA THR A 115 15.02 -0.62 22.80
C THR A 115 13.52 -0.42 22.96
N SER A 116 12.92 0.39 22.09
CA SER A 116 11.46 0.58 22.00
C SER A 116 10.85 -0.39 20.97
N PHE A 117 9.71 -0.99 21.31
CA PHE A 117 8.97 -1.88 20.42
C PHE A 117 7.48 -1.87 20.74
N GLU A 118 6.66 -2.39 19.83
CA GLU A 118 5.21 -2.41 19.98
C GLU A 118 4.67 -3.83 20.06
N VAL A 119 3.68 -4.07 20.91
CA VAL A 119 2.99 -5.36 20.99
C VAL A 119 1.49 -5.14 20.84
N TYR A 120 0.86 -5.96 19.99
CA TYR A 120 -0.59 -5.98 19.84
C TYR A 120 -1.23 -6.97 20.81
N PHE A 121 -2.23 -6.49 21.54
CA PHE A 121 -3.07 -7.27 22.43
C PHE A 121 -4.48 -7.35 21.84
N PRO A 122 -4.92 -8.53 21.35
CA PRO A 122 -6.24 -8.70 20.74
C PRO A 122 -7.41 -8.53 21.70
N GLU A 123 -7.15 -8.71 23.00
CA GLU A 123 -8.15 -8.63 24.07
C GLU A 123 -7.72 -7.58 25.10
N SER A 124 -8.67 -7.13 25.92
CA SER A 124 -8.37 -6.26 27.08
C SER A 124 -7.32 -6.88 28.01
N ILE A 125 -6.61 -6.07 28.77
CA ILE A 125 -5.50 -6.49 29.64
C ILE A 125 -5.79 -6.02 31.06
N ALA A 126 -5.99 -6.95 31.99
CA ALA A 126 -6.20 -6.69 33.42
C ALA A 126 -4.91 -6.84 34.26
N SER A 127 -3.98 -7.68 33.83
CA SER A 127 -2.61 -7.74 34.38
C SER A 127 -1.74 -8.57 33.44
N GLY A 128 -0.42 -8.40 33.49
CA GLY A 128 0.49 -9.20 32.67
C GLY A 128 1.86 -8.58 32.55
N GLU A 129 2.67 -9.22 31.72
CA GLU A 129 4.05 -8.81 31.47
C GLU A 129 4.46 -9.14 30.04
N VAL A 130 5.34 -8.31 29.52
CA VAL A 130 6.09 -8.55 28.29
C VAL A 130 7.37 -9.27 28.67
N GLU A 131 7.67 -10.35 27.96
CA GLU A 131 8.82 -11.22 28.20
C GLU A 131 9.83 -11.02 27.07
N ILE A 132 11.09 -10.83 27.43
CA ILE A 132 12.22 -10.75 26.51
C ILE A 132 13.00 -12.06 26.59
N LEU A 133 13.17 -12.72 25.46
CA LEU A 133 13.80 -14.01 25.32
C LEU A 133 15.13 -13.91 24.57
N ASP A 134 16.09 -14.76 24.95
CA ASP A 134 17.32 -14.96 24.18
C ASP A 134 17.10 -15.89 22.96
N SER A 135 18.17 -16.13 22.19
CA SER A 135 18.14 -17.04 21.04
C SER A 135 17.91 -18.51 21.39
N GLU A 136 18.05 -18.89 22.65
CA GLU A 136 17.79 -20.24 23.15
C GLU A 136 16.33 -20.39 23.64
N GLY A 137 15.56 -19.30 23.67
CA GLY A 137 14.17 -19.25 24.11
C GLY A 137 14.01 -19.12 25.62
N ASN A 138 15.07 -18.75 26.36
CA ASN A 138 14.96 -18.48 27.78
C ASN A 138 14.49 -17.05 28.01
N ILE A 139 13.59 -16.85 28.98
CA ILE A 139 13.19 -15.51 29.43
C ILE A 139 14.38 -14.89 30.19
N VAL A 140 14.92 -13.81 29.65
CA VAL A 140 16.09 -13.10 30.22
C VAL A 140 15.71 -11.78 30.87
N ALA A 141 14.58 -11.18 30.47
CA ALA A 141 14.03 -9.99 31.10
C ALA A 141 12.50 -9.98 31.01
N THR A 142 11.87 -9.20 31.88
CA THR A 142 10.42 -9.03 31.94
C THR A 142 10.09 -7.57 32.16
N VAL A 143 9.15 -7.03 31.38
CA VAL A 143 8.63 -5.66 31.49
C VAL A 143 7.16 -5.73 31.92
N PRO A 144 6.79 -5.29 33.13
CA PRO A 144 5.41 -5.36 33.59
C PRO A 144 4.51 -4.43 32.77
N ILE A 145 3.28 -4.86 32.51
CA ILE A 145 2.27 -4.02 31.86
C ILE A 145 1.67 -3.10 32.93
N GLU A 146 1.94 -1.81 32.83
CA GLU A 146 1.39 -0.81 33.76
C GLU A 146 -0.02 -0.38 33.35
N LEU A 147 -0.97 -0.53 34.27
CA LEU A 147 -2.32 -0.02 34.08
C LEU A 147 -2.37 1.49 34.39
N PRO A 148 -3.12 2.28 33.60
CA PRO A 148 -3.24 3.71 33.82
C PRO A 148 -3.95 3.98 35.14
N LYS A 149 -3.64 5.14 35.72
CA LYS A 149 -4.33 5.67 36.89
C LYS A 149 -5.32 6.74 36.47
N ASP A 150 -6.49 6.76 37.10
CA ASP A 150 -7.45 7.82 36.90
C ASP A 150 -7.02 9.14 37.56
N GLU A 151 -7.86 10.17 37.44
CA GLU A 151 -7.61 11.49 38.04
C GLU A 151 -7.53 11.47 39.57
N ASN A 152 -8.04 10.42 40.21
CA ASN A 152 -8.02 10.20 41.65
C ASN A 152 -6.82 9.37 42.11
N GLY A 153 -6.04 8.82 41.17
CA GLY A 153 -4.87 7.99 41.44
C GLY A 153 -5.19 6.50 41.61
N ASP A 154 -6.45 6.11 41.39
CA ASP A 154 -6.89 4.72 41.42
C ASP A 154 -6.45 4.02 40.12
N ILE A 155 -5.95 2.79 40.26
CA ILE A 155 -5.46 2.00 39.12
C ILE A 155 -6.67 1.43 38.38
N ALA A 156 -6.72 1.59 37.06
CA ALA A 156 -7.76 1.01 36.22
C ALA A 156 -7.80 -0.51 36.37
N GLU A 157 -8.99 -1.12 36.30
CA GLU A 157 -9.15 -2.58 36.39
C GLU A 157 -8.60 -3.30 35.16
N SER A 158 -8.59 -2.63 34.01
CA SER A 158 -8.02 -3.13 32.76
C SER A 158 -7.77 -1.99 31.76
N ILE A 159 -7.01 -2.29 30.71
CA ILE A 159 -6.88 -1.48 29.49
C ILE A 159 -7.47 -2.22 28.28
N ASP A 160 -7.95 -1.47 27.29
CA ASP A 160 -8.57 -2.02 26.10
C ASP A 160 -7.58 -2.81 25.21
N SER A 161 -8.12 -3.64 24.31
CA SER A 161 -7.32 -4.24 23.23
C SER A 161 -6.66 -3.16 22.37
N GLY A 162 -5.44 -3.40 21.90
CA GLY A 162 -4.74 -2.41 21.08
C GLY A 162 -3.26 -2.68 20.92
N VAL A 163 -2.59 -1.78 20.21
CA VAL A 163 -1.14 -1.77 20.06
C VAL A 163 -0.55 -0.85 21.12
N TYR A 164 0.37 -1.37 21.92
CA TYR A 164 1.02 -0.63 22.99
C TYR A 164 2.54 -0.65 22.80
N GLN A 165 3.18 0.49 23.04
CA GLN A 165 4.63 0.61 23.02
C GLN A 165 5.22 0.25 24.39
N PHE A 166 6.34 -0.47 24.36
CA PHE A 166 7.15 -0.81 25.51
C PHE A 166 8.59 -0.40 25.26
N ASP A 167 9.30 -0.13 26.35
CA ASP A 167 10.72 0.20 26.35
C ASP A 167 11.45 -0.81 27.23
N TRP A 168 12.50 -1.40 26.69
CA TRP A 168 13.43 -2.25 27.45
C TRP A 168 14.80 -1.58 27.51
N ASP A 169 15.25 -1.26 28.71
CA ASP A 169 16.51 -0.57 28.99
C ASP A 169 17.75 -1.49 28.96
N GLY A 170 17.57 -2.75 28.55
CA GLY A 170 18.63 -3.76 28.55
C GLY A 170 18.89 -4.40 29.91
N THR A 171 18.09 -4.13 30.95
CA THR A 171 18.27 -4.79 32.25
C THR A 171 17.72 -6.21 32.21
N LEU A 172 18.55 -7.19 32.60
CA LEU A 172 18.17 -8.60 32.76
C LEU A 172 17.49 -8.84 34.12
N THR A 173 16.73 -9.92 34.23
CA THR A 173 16.13 -10.36 35.50
C THR A 173 17.19 -10.64 36.59
N SER A 174 18.43 -10.94 36.20
CA SER A 174 19.57 -11.07 37.14
C SER A 174 20.03 -9.74 37.74
N GLY A 175 19.64 -8.61 37.14
CA GLY A 175 20.15 -7.27 37.43
C GLY A 175 21.40 -6.87 36.64
N ASP A 176 21.93 -7.77 35.80
CA ASP A 176 23.03 -7.46 34.87
C ASP A 176 22.50 -6.76 33.61
N SER A 177 23.41 -6.14 32.84
CA SER A 177 23.09 -5.58 31.52
C SER A 177 23.10 -6.66 30.44
N ALA A 178 22.13 -6.59 29.55
CA ALA A 178 22.08 -7.36 28.31
C ALA A 178 23.22 -6.92 27.37
N GLY A 179 23.84 -7.89 26.71
CA GLY A 179 24.81 -7.60 25.65
C GLY A 179 24.10 -7.14 24.37
N SER A 180 24.87 -6.57 23.44
CA SER A 180 24.33 -6.24 22.12
C SER A 180 23.97 -7.53 21.36
N GLY A 181 22.77 -7.59 20.78
CA GLY A 181 22.29 -8.82 20.16
C GLY A 181 20.83 -8.76 19.70
N VAL A 182 20.35 -9.92 19.24
CA VAL A 182 18.95 -10.13 18.86
C VAL A 182 18.24 -10.85 20.00
N TYR A 183 17.10 -10.30 20.39
CA TYR A 183 16.21 -10.84 21.41
C TYR A 183 14.82 -11.01 20.84
N TYR A 184 13.96 -11.76 21.51
CA TYR A 184 12.61 -12.08 21.04
C TYR A 184 11.57 -11.64 22.07
N VAL A 185 10.44 -11.12 21.59
CA VAL A 185 9.41 -10.52 22.44
C VAL A 185 8.14 -11.37 22.42
N THR A 186 7.70 -11.79 23.60
CA THR A 186 6.38 -12.39 23.85
C THR A 186 5.68 -11.62 24.96
N ALA A 187 4.40 -11.87 25.19
CA ALA A 187 3.70 -11.35 26.34
C ALA A 187 2.68 -12.36 26.88
N SER A 188 2.63 -12.45 28.20
CA SER A 188 1.69 -13.28 28.95
C SER A 188 0.81 -12.36 29.79
N TYR A 189 -0.52 -12.46 29.64
CA TYR A 189 -1.44 -11.55 30.31
C TYR A 189 -2.77 -12.20 30.68
N THR A 190 -3.52 -11.55 31.56
CA THR A 190 -4.89 -11.92 31.93
C THR A 190 -5.83 -10.87 31.39
N ASP A 191 -6.90 -11.29 30.71
CA ASP A 191 -7.92 -10.38 30.20
C ASP A 191 -8.90 -9.90 31.29
N ALA A 192 -9.77 -8.93 30.98
CA ALA A 192 -10.78 -8.43 31.92
C ALA A 192 -11.81 -9.50 32.35
N ALA A 193 -11.93 -10.61 31.60
CA ALA A 193 -12.77 -11.75 31.96
C ALA A 193 -12.05 -12.77 32.86
N GLY A 194 -10.75 -12.55 33.13
CA GLY A 194 -9.93 -13.41 33.98
C GLY A 194 -9.29 -14.60 33.25
N ASN A 195 -9.32 -14.65 31.92
CA ASN A 195 -8.67 -15.72 31.16
C ASN A 195 -7.19 -15.38 30.92
N SER A 196 -6.33 -16.39 31.01
CA SER A 196 -4.93 -16.25 30.60
C SER A 196 -4.81 -16.25 29.07
N GLN A 197 -4.07 -15.28 28.56
CA GLN A 197 -3.82 -15.02 27.15
C GLN A 197 -2.31 -14.91 26.93
N THR A 198 -1.89 -15.16 25.69
CA THR A 198 -0.51 -14.94 25.24
C THR A 198 -0.54 -14.24 23.89
N THR A 199 0.40 -13.33 23.67
CA THR A 199 0.62 -12.69 22.36
C THR A 199 2.13 -12.56 22.11
N ARG A 200 2.50 -12.07 20.93
CA ARG A 200 3.89 -11.80 20.56
C ARG A 200 3.99 -10.56 19.70
N MET A 201 5.20 -9.99 19.65
CA MET A 201 5.52 -8.96 18.68
C MET A 201 5.41 -9.51 17.24
N GLY A 202 5.18 -8.61 16.28
CA GLY A 202 5.19 -8.95 14.86
C GLY A 202 3.85 -9.33 14.26
N ALA A 203 2.77 -9.34 15.04
CA ALA A 203 1.41 -9.50 14.53
C ALA A 203 0.58 -8.28 14.90
N TYR A 204 -0.02 -7.59 13.92
CA TYR A 204 -0.76 -6.34 14.15
C TYR A 204 -1.97 -6.22 13.22
N PRO A 205 -3.05 -5.55 13.64
CA PRO A 205 -4.13 -5.20 12.74
C PRO A 205 -3.64 -4.24 11.64
N ILE A 206 -4.09 -4.47 10.42
CA ILE A 206 -3.85 -3.58 9.29
C ILE A 206 -4.82 -2.41 9.39
N GLU A 207 -4.29 -1.21 9.67
CA GLU A 207 -5.10 0.00 9.83
C GLU A 207 -5.39 0.69 8.49
N SER A 208 -4.43 0.67 7.57
CA SER A 208 -4.54 1.31 6.26
C SER A 208 -3.58 0.71 5.26
N ILE A 209 -3.82 0.97 3.98
CA ILE A 209 -2.94 0.56 2.89
C ILE A 209 -2.60 1.80 2.07
N ARG A 210 -1.33 1.92 1.70
CA ARG A 210 -0.81 2.97 0.83
C ARG A 210 -0.20 2.33 -0.41
N PHE A 211 -0.47 2.93 -1.56
CA PHE A 211 0.15 2.56 -2.83
C PHE A 211 1.10 3.70 -3.22
N GLU A 212 2.39 3.43 -3.32
CA GLU A 212 3.43 4.42 -3.61
C GLU A 212 4.48 3.80 -4.53
N ASP A 213 4.79 4.44 -5.65
CA ASP A 213 5.81 3.99 -6.63
C ASP A 213 5.70 2.53 -7.11
N GLY A 214 4.49 1.95 -7.08
CA GLY A 214 4.22 0.56 -7.46
C GLY A 214 4.34 -0.44 -6.32
N ASP A 215 4.78 0.01 -5.13
CA ASP A 215 4.80 -0.78 -3.92
C ASP A 215 3.49 -0.64 -3.15
N THR A 216 3.08 -1.73 -2.51
CA THR A 216 1.95 -1.76 -1.60
C THR A 216 2.47 -1.80 -0.17
N LEU A 217 2.20 -0.74 0.59
CA LEU A 217 2.59 -0.61 1.99
C LEU A 217 1.36 -0.81 2.88
N VAL A 218 1.51 -1.61 3.94
CA VAL A 218 0.47 -1.83 4.95
C VAL A 218 0.85 -1.11 6.24
N LYS A 219 -0.10 -0.40 6.85
CA LYS A 219 0.10 0.22 8.16
C LYS A 219 -0.20 -0.81 9.25
N VAL A 220 0.83 -1.13 10.03
CA VAL A 220 0.79 -2.07 11.16
C VAL A 220 1.45 -1.41 12.37
N GLY A 221 0.72 -1.33 13.48
CA GLY A 221 1.14 -0.49 14.61
C GLY A 221 1.41 0.96 14.17
N SER A 222 2.55 1.50 14.58
CA SER A 222 2.96 2.86 14.19
C SER A 222 3.67 2.97 12.83
N ASN A 223 3.96 1.84 12.16
CA ASN A 223 4.83 1.82 10.98
C ASN A 223 4.11 1.38 9.70
N TYR A 224 4.64 1.82 8.56
CA TYR A 224 4.32 1.23 7.26
C TYR A 224 5.38 0.19 6.92
N VAL A 225 4.95 -1.03 6.59
CA VAL A 225 5.82 -2.11 6.12
C VAL A 225 5.41 -2.53 4.71
N SER A 226 6.32 -3.11 3.94
CA SER A 226 5.97 -3.61 2.62
C SER A 226 5.04 -4.81 2.75
N LEU A 227 4.00 -4.90 1.90
CA LEU A 227 3.16 -6.09 1.84
C LEU A 227 3.99 -7.36 1.57
N SER A 228 5.13 -7.23 0.90
CA SER A 228 6.05 -8.34 0.65
C SER A 228 6.76 -8.88 1.90
N GLU A 229 6.81 -8.10 2.99
CA GLU A 229 7.35 -8.51 4.30
C GLU A 229 6.30 -9.20 5.18
N VAL A 230 5.01 -9.13 4.81
CA VAL A 230 3.93 -9.81 5.52
C VAL A 230 3.96 -11.29 5.15
N GLN A 231 4.11 -12.14 6.16
CA GLN A 231 4.10 -13.60 5.99
C GLN A 231 2.69 -14.16 5.88
N GLU A 232 1.75 -13.64 6.67
CA GLU A 232 0.36 -14.12 6.72
C GLU A 232 -0.62 -12.98 7.05
N VAL A 233 -1.87 -13.09 6.56
CA VAL A 233 -2.98 -12.20 6.92
C VAL A 233 -4.19 -13.04 7.33
N TYR A 234 -4.78 -12.77 8.50
CA TYR A 234 -5.95 -13.50 9.03
C TYR A 234 -7.05 -12.61 9.63
#